data_AF-A0A6V7I199-F1
#
_entry.id   AF-A0A6V7I199-F1
#
_cell.length_a   1.000
_cell.length_b   1.000
_cell.length_c   1.000
_cell.angle_alpha   90.00
_cell.angle_beta   90.00
_cell.angle_gamma   90.00
#
_symmetry.space_group_name_H-M   'P 1'
#
loop_
_entity.id
_entity.type
_entity.pdbx_description
1 polymer ?
#
loop_
_entity_poly.entity_id
_entity_poly.type
_entity_poly.pdbx_seq_one_letter_code
_entity_poly.pdbx_strand_id
1 'polypeptide(L)'
;VWTVGNIGRERGSIWLPLLTAYGMYPLLEYIGDQDTWLHITVVVTGLVFDTFSKQWRLTPKKKRSATRQIALYTFSVLLFVALTSSYFYYNATLTNSDGEEIKFTEAVQHFFTSPIWLDVQSALWQVWEQSKQQGFWETWRHLVDLSDPTGQINAYKVLGLSATASESEITSKWRSLSKEHHPDKVHGTEEERKAAQDRFMEIQQAYEILSKKKSKRQRRNERGRR
;
A
#
# COMPACT_ATOMS: atom_id res chain seq x y z
N VAL A 1 -28.68 10.41 -1.52
CA VAL A 1 -29.62 10.71 -2.63
C VAL A 1 -29.05 11.72 -3.63
N TRP A 2 -28.81 12.98 -3.25
CA TRP A 2 -28.37 14.02 -4.20
C TRP A 2 -27.07 13.71 -4.96
N THR A 3 -26.04 13.21 -4.27
CA THR A 3 -24.75 12.86 -4.89
C THR A 3 -24.94 11.83 -6.00
N VAL A 4 -25.69 10.76 -5.73
CA VAL A 4 -25.99 9.66 -6.66
C VAL A 4 -26.84 10.16 -7.84
N GLY A 5 -27.90 10.92 -7.57
CA GLY A 5 -28.80 11.45 -8.60
C GLY A 5 -28.18 12.52 -9.52
N ASN A 6 -26.96 13.00 -9.23
CA ASN A 6 -26.24 13.99 -10.02
C ASN A 6 -25.04 13.38 -10.79
N ILE A 7 -24.90 12.05 -10.76
CA ILE A 7 -23.93 11.30 -11.54
C ILE A 7 -24.46 11.14 -12.98
N GLY A 8 -23.58 11.17 -13.98
CA GLY A 8 -23.96 10.93 -15.37
C GLY A 8 -24.64 12.11 -16.08
N ARG A 9 -25.69 11.78 -16.86
CA ARG A 9 -26.40 12.71 -17.79
C ARG A 9 -27.52 13.51 -17.12
N GLU A 10 -27.79 13.25 -15.85
CA GLU A 10 -28.86 13.90 -15.10
C GLU A 10 -28.27 14.97 -14.17
N ARG A 11 -29.08 15.96 -13.79
CA ARG A 11 -28.76 16.96 -12.77
C ARG A 11 -30.01 17.29 -11.96
N GLY A 12 -29.84 17.53 -10.67
CA GLY A 12 -30.90 18.01 -9.79
C GLY A 12 -30.37 18.92 -8.70
N SER A 13 -31.27 19.74 -8.15
CA SER A 13 -30.97 20.64 -7.05
C SER A 13 -30.83 19.87 -5.73
N ILE A 14 -29.96 20.35 -4.83
CA ILE A 14 -29.81 19.76 -3.49
C ILE A 14 -30.90 20.23 -2.53
N TRP A 15 -31.54 21.36 -2.82
CA TRP A 15 -32.47 22.02 -1.90
C TRP A 15 -33.71 21.19 -1.61
N LEU A 16 -34.35 20.59 -2.62
CA LEU A 16 -35.55 19.76 -2.41
C LEU A 16 -35.25 18.50 -1.54
N PRO A 17 -34.18 17.72 -1.83
CA PRO A 17 -33.77 16.63 -0.94
C PRO A 17 -33.40 17.08 0.49
N LEU A 18 -32.79 18.25 0.62
CA LEU A 18 -32.35 18.75 1.93
C LEU A 18 -33.56 19.19 2.76
N LEU A 19 -34.50 19.94 2.16
CA LEU A 19 -35.72 20.37 2.82
C LEU A 19 -36.60 19.19 3.23
N THR A 20 -36.69 18.16 2.39
CA THR A 20 -37.46 16.95 2.71
C THR A 20 -36.83 16.13 3.81
N ALA A 21 -35.50 15.94 3.80
CA ALA A 21 -34.80 15.27 4.88
C ALA A 21 -34.94 16.04 6.22
N TYR A 22 -34.86 17.37 6.17
CA TYR A 22 -35.05 18.21 7.37
C TYR A 22 -36.50 18.19 7.85
N GLY A 23 -37.48 18.27 6.95
CA GLY A 23 -38.91 18.19 7.27
C GLY A 23 -39.36 16.83 7.81
N MET A 24 -38.61 15.77 7.53
CA MET A 24 -38.83 14.43 8.10
C MET A 24 -38.28 14.27 9.51
N TYR A 25 -37.51 15.22 10.03
CA TYR A 25 -36.92 15.12 11.37
C TYR A 25 -37.95 14.99 12.51
N PRO A 26 -39.07 15.75 12.55
CA PRO A 26 -40.08 15.60 13.60
C PRO A 26 -40.78 14.23 13.62
N LEU A 27 -40.76 13.47 12.52
CA LEU A 27 -41.31 12.12 12.47
C LEU A 27 -40.46 11.10 13.25
N LEU A 28 -39.20 11.43 13.56
CA LEU A 28 -38.34 10.58 14.39
C LEU A 28 -38.93 10.38 15.79
N GLU A 29 -39.50 11.44 16.38
CA GLU A 29 -40.12 11.40 17.71
C GLU A 29 -41.40 10.55 17.72
N TYR A 30 -42.09 10.47 16.58
CA TYR A 30 -43.31 9.67 16.43
C TYR A 30 -43.03 8.18 16.17
N ILE A 31 -42.00 7.87 15.36
CA ILE A 31 -41.66 6.49 14.97
C ILE A 31 -40.83 5.79 16.07
N GLY A 32 -40.02 6.54 16.83
CA GLY A 32 -39.23 6.03 17.95
C GLY A 32 -38.05 5.12 17.58
N ASP A 33 -38.00 4.62 16.34
CA ASP A 33 -36.93 3.78 15.81
C ASP A 33 -36.10 4.53 14.75
N GLN A 34 -34.79 4.64 14.99
CA GLN A 34 -33.85 5.43 14.17
C GLN A 34 -33.62 4.78 12.79
N ASP A 35 -33.56 3.47 12.73
CA ASP A 35 -33.25 2.74 11.49
C ASP A 35 -34.44 2.81 10.52
N THR A 36 -35.65 2.53 11.02
CA THR A 36 -36.88 2.65 10.23
C THR A 36 -37.10 4.08 9.74
N TRP A 37 -36.89 5.08 10.60
CA TRP A 37 -36.96 6.49 10.21
C TRP A 37 -35.97 6.84 9.10
N LEU A 38 -34.72 6.37 9.20
CA LEU A 38 -33.68 6.65 8.20
C LEU A 38 -34.05 6.01 6.86
N HIS A 39 -34.55 4.78 6.85
CA HIS A 39 -35.00 4.11 5.62
C HIS A 39 -36.16 4.88 4.96
N ILE A 40 -37.19 5.26 5.72
CA ILE A 40 -38.33 6.03 5.21
C ILE A 40 -37.85 7.38 4.66
N THR A 41 -37.01 8.09 5.41
CA THR A 41 -36.48 9.39 5.01
C THR A 41 -35.67 9.28 3.71
N VAL A 42 -34.81 8.27 3.57
CA VAL A 42 -34.03 8.04 2.34
C VAL A 42 -34.94 7.74 1.15
N VAL A 43 -35.96 6.90 1.33
CA VAL A 43 -36.92 6.54 0.27
C VAL A 43 -37.70 7.77 -0.18
N VAL A 44 -38.29 8.51 0.76
CA VAL A 44 -39.10 9.70 0.43
C VAL A 44 -38.24 10.79 -0.20
N THR A 45 -37.05 11.05 0.35
CA THR A 45 -36.09 12.00 -0.24
C THR A 45 -35.69 11.57 -1.65
N GLY A 46 -35.55 10.27 -1.90
CA GLY A 46 -35.29 9.68 -3.22
C GLY A 46 -36.41 9.93 -4.22
N LEU A 47 -37.66 9.64 -3.82
CA LEU A 47 -38.84 9.85 -4.65
C LEU A 47 -39.03 11.34 -4.99
N VAL A 48 -38.91 12.22 -4.01
CA VAL A 48 -39.03 13.67 -4.22
C VAL A 48 -37.93 14.19 -5.16
N PHE A 49 -36.73 13.65 -5.09
CA PHE A 49 -35.67 14.00 -6.03
C PHE A 49 -36.01 13.57 -7.46
N ASP A 50 -36.49 12.35 -7.65
CA ASP A 50 -36.79 11.79 -8.98
C ASP A 50 -37.99 12.50 -9.63
N THR A 51 -39.02 12.85 -8.86
CA THR A 51 -40.23 13.49 -9.39
C THR A 51 -40.06 14.99 -9.63
N PHE A 52 -39.39 15.72 -8.73
CA PHE A 52 -39.38 17.20 -8.76
C PHE A 52 -38.02 17.82 -9.07
N SER A 53 -36.92 17.17 -8.66
CA SER A 53 -35.58 17.76 -8.79
C SER A 53 -34.84 17.32 -10.06
N LYS A 54 -35.24 16.19 -10.64
CA LYS A 54 -34.56 15.56 -11.77
C LYS A 54 -34.74 16.34 -13.07
N GLN A 55 -33.63 16.73 -13.68
CA GLN A 55 -33.60 17.37 -14.99
C GLN A 55 -32.47 16.81 -15.84
N TRP A 56 -32.71 16.70 -17.16
CA TRP A 56 -31.66 16.31 -18.09
C TRP A 56 -30.59 17.40 -18.21
N ARG A 57 -29.33 16.97 -18.25
CA ARG A 57 -28.19 17.87 -18.41
C ARG A 57 -27.96 18.17 -19.89
N LEU A 58 -28.41 19.34 -20.32
CA LEU A 58 -28.24 19.81 -21.71
C LEU A 58 -26.83 20.36 -21.99
N THR A 59 -26.06 20.71 -20.96
CA THR A 59 -24.73 21.30 -21.10
C THR A 59 -23.60 20.35 -20.67
N PRO A 60 -22.50 20.25 -21.44
CA PRO A 60 -21.36 19.43 -21.04
C PRO A 60 -20.74 19.96 -19.75
N LYS A 61 -20.26 19.06 -18.87
CA LYS A 61 -19.54 19.44 -17.64
C LYS A 61 -18.30 20.23 -18.01
N LYS A 62 -18.16 21.46 -17.49
CA LYS A 62 -16.92 22.24 -17.60
C LYS A 62 -15.81 21.44 -16.90
N LYS A 63 -14.77 21.07 -17.64
CA LYS A 63 -13.59 20.41 -17.06
C LYS A 63 -12.98 21.38 -16.04
N ARG A 64 -12.90 20.96 -14.77
CA ARG A 64 -12.15 21.72 -13.76
C ARG A 64 -10.68 21.69 -14.18
N SER A 65 -9.96 22.79 -13.98
CA SER A 65 -8.52 22.80 -14.23
C SER A 65 -7.84 21.74 -13.37
N ALA A 66 -7.11 20.83 -14.01
CA ALA A 66 -6.36 19.79 -13.31
C ALA A 66 -5.38 20.41 -12.29
N THR A 67 -4.82 21.59 -12.60
CA THR A 67 -3.92 22.31 -11.68
C THR A 67 -4.60 22.70 -10.38
N ARG A 68 -5.85 23.18 -10.45
CA ARG A 68 -6.64 23.53 -9.25
C ARG A 68 -6.99 22.29 -8.42
N GLN A 69 -7.26 21.17 -9.07
CA GLN A 69 -7.54 19.91 -8.37
C GLN A 69 -6.29 19.39 -7.66
N ILE A 70 -5.16 19.35 -8.37
CA ILE A 70 -3.88 18.93 -7.80
C ILE A 70 -3.50 19.85 -6.64
N ALA A 71 -3.61 21.17 -6.79
CA ALA A 71 -3.31 22.12 -5.72
C ALA A 71 -4.21 21.96 -4.48
N LEU A 72 -5.49 21.63 -4.68
CA LEU A 72 -6.41 21.40 -3.57
C LEU A 72 -6.13 20.07 -2.87
N TYR A 73 -5.81 19.02 -3.62
CA TYR A 73 -5.41 17.75 -3.04
C TYR A 73 -4.08 17.85 -2.32
N THR A 74 -3.07 18.51 -2.88
CA THR A 74 -1.78 18.72 -2.21
C THR A 74 -1.95 19.49 -0.93
N PHE A 75 -2.78 20.55 -0.92
CA PHE A 75 -3.11 21.28 0.30
C PHE A 75 -3.79 20.41 1.35
N SER A 76 -4.78 19.59 0.95
CA SER A 76 -5.46 18.68 1.88
C SER A 76 -4.53 17.62 2.46
N VAL A 77 -3.61 17.09 1.66
CA VAL A 77 -2.61 16.12 2.10
C VAL A 77 -1.61 16.78 3.05
N LEU A 78 -1.16 18.00 2.75
CA LEU A 78 -0.27 18.76 3.63
C LEU A 78 -0.91 19.03 4.99
N LEU A 79 -2.19 19.45 5.02
CA LEU A 79 -2.91 19.64 6.28
C LEU A 79 -3.04 18.34 7.05
N PHE A 80 -3.40 17.24 6.39
CA PHE A 80 -3.50 15.93 7.04
C PHE A 80 -2.15 15.49 7.62
N VAL A 81 -1.08 15.59 6.84
CA VAL A 81 0.28 15.25 7.30
C VAL A 81 0.68 16.13 8.47
N ALA A 82 0.45 17.45 8.43
CA ALA A 82 0.76 18.36 9.53
C ALA A 82 0.00 18.04 10.83
N LEU A 83 -1.28 17.66 10.72
CA LEU A 83 -2.07 17.26 11.88
C LEU A 83 -1.59 15.92 12.45
N THR A 84 -1.31 14.94 11.59
CA THR A 84 -0.80 13.64 12.02
C THR A 84 0.61 13.76 12.61
N SER A 85 1.50 14.56 12.02
CA SER A 85 2.85 14.76 12.53
C SER A 85 2.85 15.48 13.87
N SER A 86 1.97 16.47 14.06
CA SER A 86 1.76 17.11 15.37
C SER A 86 1.31 16.09 16.41
N TYR A 87 0.32 15.24 16.08
CA TYR A 87 -0.12 14.17 16.97
C TYR A 87 1.01 13.21 17.35
N PHE A 88 1.78 12.72 16.36
CA PHE A 88 2.93 11.84 16.61
C PHE A 88 4.02 12.53 17.42
N TYR A 89 4.28 13.81 17.15
CA TYR A 89 5.29 14.58 17.86
C TYR A 89 5.00 14.66 19.37
N TYR A 90 3.74 14.88 19.75
CA TYR A 90 3.36 15.00 21.17
C TYR A 90 3.10 13.67 21.88
N ASN A 91 2.63 12.64 21.16
CA ASN A 91 2.12 11.40 21.78
C ASN A 91 2.99 10.16 21.53
N ALA A 92 4.02 10.22 20.67
CA ALA A 92 4.85 9.05 20.39
C ALA A 92 5.92 8.85 21.49
N THR A 93 5.80 7.76 22.23
CA THR A 93 6.84 7.20 23.10
C THR A 93 7.35 5.90 22.48
N LEU A 94 8.65 5.67 22.58
CA LEU A 94 9.32 4.44 22.15
C LEU A 94 9.82 3.72 23.39
N THR A 95 9.48 2.44 23.52
CA THR A 95 10.05 1.55 24.54
C THR A 95 11.37 0.98 24.04
N ASN A 96 12.47 1.26 24.72
CA ASN A 96 13.75 0.61 24.44
C ASN A 96 13.74 -0.87 24.86
N SER A 97 14.73 -1.64 24.40
CA SER A 97 14.96 -3.03 24.82
C SER A 97 15.08 -3.19 26.35
N ASP A 98 15.43 -2.12 27.04
CA ASP A 98 15.64 -2.06 28.49
C ASP A 98 14.35 -1.70 29.26
N GLY A 99 13.22 -1.52 28.56
CA GLY A 99 11.91 -1.22 29.15
C GLY A 99 11.68 0.26 29.49
N GLU A 100 12.63 1.15 29.20
CA GLU A 100 12.47 2.59 29.40
C GLU A 100 11.67 3.24 28.26
N GLU A 101 10.70 4.08 28.62
CA GLU A 101 9.90 4.86 27.66
C GLU A 101 10.57 6.21 27.36
N ILE A 102 11.16 6.34 26.16
CA ILE A 102 11.77 7.58 25.70
C ILE A 102 10.83 8.28 24.71
N LYS A 103 10.73 9.61 24.80
CA LYS A 103 9.95 10.39 23.83
C LYS A 103 10.60 10.32 22.45
N PHE A 104 9.78 10.12 21.41
CA PHE A 104 10.28 10.06 20.03
C PHE A 104 11.09 11.31 19.64
N THR A 105 10.67 12.49 20.10
CA THR A 105 11.33 13.77 19.82
C THR A 105 12.77 13.81 20.34
N GLU A 106 13.00 13.23 21.51
CA GLU A 106 14.30 13.17 22.17
C GLU A 106 15.21 12.18 21.44
N ALA A 107 14.68 11.00 21.09
CA ALA A 107 15.41 10.01 20.30
C ALA A 107 15.86 10.57 18.94
N VAL A 108 14.98 11.30 18.23
CA VAL A 108 15.32 11.95 16.95
C VAL A 108 16.41 13.00 17.13
N GLN A 109 16.33 13.82 18.17
CA GLN A 109 17.36 14.82 18.45
C GLN A 109 18.71 14.17 18.80
N HIS A 110 18.70 13.10 19.59
CA HIS A 110 19.91 12.32 19.87
C HIS A 110 20.48 11.67 18.62
N PHE A 111 19.64 11.16 17.72
CA PHE A 111 20.08 10.62 16.45
C PHE A 111 20.86 11.67 15.64
N PHE A 112 20.30 12.87 15.45
CA PHE A 112 20.95 13.95 14.68
C PHE A 112 22.21 14.53 15.34
N THR A 113 22.34 14.40 16.66
CA THR A 113 23.53 14.83 17.40
C THR A 113 24.58 13.72 17.56
N SER A 114 24.20 12.47 17.28
CA SER A 114 25.10 11.33 17.37
C SER A 114 26.16 11.34 16.25
N PRO A 115 27.35 10.74 16.49
CA PRO A 115 28.37 10.58 15.45
C PRO A 115 27.87 9.76 14.24
N ILE A 116 26.88 8.89 14.44
CA ILE A 116 26.27 8.10 13.37
C ILE A 116 25.62 9.00 12.30
N TRP A 117 25.05 10.15 12.70
CA TRP A 117 24.48 11.08 11.73
C TRP A 117 25.55 11.68 10.80
N LEU A 118 26.74 11.96 11.33
CA LEU A 118 27.87 12.43 10.52
C LEU A 118 28.31 11.36 9.52
N ASP A 119 28.35 10.10 9.95
CA ASP A 119 28.65 8.98 9.06
C ASP A 119 27.60 8.85 7.96
N VAL A 120 26.31 8.92 8.31
CA VAL A 120 25.19 8.90 7.34
C VAL A 120 25.32 10.06 6.35
N GLN A 121 25.58 11.27 6.83
CA GLN A 121 25.75 12.43 5.97
C GLN A 121 26.94 12.25 5.02
N SER A 122 28.06 11.72 5.50
CA SER A 122 29.25 11.44 4.69
C SER A 122 28.96 10.38 3.62
N ALA A 123 28.23 9.33 3.96
CA ALA A 123 27.83 8.27 3.03
C ALA A 123 26.87 8.80 1.97
N LEU A 124 25.87 9.60 2.35
CA LEU A 124 24.96 10.25 1.41
C LEU A 124 25.71 11.17 0.45
N TRP A 125 26.70 11.91 0.92
CA TRP A 125 27.53 12.75 0.08
C TRP A 125 28.37 11.94 -0.92
N GLN A 126 28.95 10.82 -0.47
CA GLN A 126 29.68 9.90 -1.36
C GLN A 126 28.76 9.31 -2.43
N VAL A 127 27.56 8.88 -2.05
CA VAL A 127 26.54 8.38 -3.00
C VAL A 127 26.14 9.46 -3.99
N TRP A 128 25.98 10.70 -3.54
CA TRP A 128 25.66 11.85 -4.39
C TRP A 128 26.78 12.11 -5.41
N GLU A 129 28.03 12.17 -4.97
CA GLU A 129 29.17 12.41 -5.86
C GLU A 129 29.34 11.25 -6.85
N GLN A 130 29.20 10.01 -6.39
CA GLN A 130 29.21 8.83 -7.25
C GLN A 130 28.06 8.87 -8.27
N SER A 131 26.86 9.28 -7.85
CA SER A 131 25.69 9.43 -8.71
C SER A 131 25.88 10.51 -9.78
N LYS A 132 26.63 11.56 -9.48
CA LYS A 132 26.96 12.62 -10.44
C LYS A 132 27.89 12.10 -11.55
N GLN A 133 28.80 11.18 -11.22
CA GLN A 133 29.77 10.64 -12.19
C GLN A 133 29.25 9.44 -12.98
N GLN A 134 28.59 8.48 -12.33
CA GLN A 134 28.07 7.25 -12.97
C GLN A 134 26.69 7.45 -13.62
N GLY A 135 26.07 8.60 -13.39
CA GLY A 135 24.71 8.92 -13.81
C GLY A 135 23.67 8.40 -12.81
N PHE A 136 22.76 9.28 -12.41
CA PHE A 136 21.73 9.01 -11.39
C PHE A 136 20.92 7.74 -11.66
N TRP A 137 20.59 7.47 -12.93
CA TRP A 137 19.80 6.31 -13.28
C TRP A 137 20.53 4.98 -13.12
N GLU A 138 21.86 4.92 -13.29
CA GLU A 138 22.60 3.70 -13.05
C GLU A 138 22.76 3.41 -11.56
N THR A 139 23.07 4.44 -10.76
CA THR A 139 23.13 4.32 -9.30
C THR A 139 21.78 3.91 -8.72
N TRP A 140 20.68 4.48 -9.23
CA TRP A 140 19.32 4.06 -8.85
C TRP A 140 19.03 2.62 -9.25
N ARG A 141 19.43 2.18 -10.46
CA ARG A 141 19.29 0.77 -10.86
C ARG A 141 20.05 -0.17 -9.95
N HIS A 142 21.30 0.15 -9.60
CA HIS A 142 22.09 -0.64 -8.67
C HIS A 142 21.45 -0.72 -7.28
N LEU A 143 20.94 0.41 -6.76
CA LEU A 143 20.26 0.44 -5.46
C LEU A 143 18.98 -0.40 -5.48
N VAL A 144 18.18 -0.27 -6.54
CA VAL A 144 16.99 -1.10 -6.73
C VAL A 144 17.35 -2.58 -6.88
N ASP A 145 18.44 -2.92 -7.56
CA ASP A 145 18.91 -4.30 -7.71
C ASP A 145 19.36 -4.90 -6.38
N LEU A 146 20.11 -4.14 -5.57
CA LEU A 146 20.51 -4.52 -4.21
C LEU A 146 19.31 -4.70 -3.28
N SER A 147 18.28 -3.88 -3.44
CA SER A 147 17.03 -3.98 -2.66
C SER A 147 16.16 -5.18 -3.05
N ASP A 148 16.49 -5.89 -4.14
CA ASP A 148 15.76 -7.05 -4.70
C ASP A 148 14.23 -6.95 -4.54
N PRO A 149 13.56 -5.97 -5.18
CA PRO A 149 12.11 -5.74 -5.03
C PRO A 149 11.26 -6.93 -5.51
N THR A 150 11.88 -7.89 -6.20
CA THR A 150 11.21 -9.10 -6.69
C THR A 150 11.56 -10.36 -5.89
N GLY A 151 12.50 -10.28 -4.94
CA GLY A 151 13.03 -11.43 -4.18
C GLY A 151 13.75 -12.47 -5.04
N GLN A 152 14.09 -12.17 -6.29
CA GLN A 152 14.61 -13.16 -7.24
C GLN A 152 16.08 -13.45 -7.00
N ILE A 153 16.88 -12.41 -6.74
CA ILE A 153 18.30 -12.54 -6.47
C ILE A 153 18.47 -13.36 -5.18
N ASN A 154 17.66 -13.07 -4.17
CA ASN A 154 17.64 -13.85 -2.95
C ASN A 154 17.19 -15.30 -3.21
N ALA A 155 16.13 -15.52 -4.00
CA ALA A 155 15.68 -16.87 -4.35
C ALA A 155 16.74 -17.72 -5.06
N TYR A 156 17.50 -17.14 -6.00
CA TYR A 156 18.63 -17.83 -6.63
C TYR A 156 19.74 -18.17 -5.63
N LYS A 157 20.05 -17.25 -4.70
CA LYS A 157 21.03 -17.48 -3.63
C LYS A 157 20.61 -18.59 -2.66
N VAL A 158 19.34 -18.62 -2.24
CA VAL A 158 18.77 -19.69 -1.36
C VAL A 158 18.90 -21.06 -2.02
N LEU A 159 18.67 -21.17 -3.33
CA LEU A 159 18.83 -22.42 -4.08
C LEU A 159 20.29 -22.73 -4.47
N GLY A 160 21.22 -21.81 -4.22
CA GLY A 160 22.64 -21.94 -4.61
C GLY A 160 22.85 -21.96 -6.12
N LEU A 161 22.04 -21.21 -6.87
CA LEU A 161 22.05 -21.15 -8.33
C LEU A 161 22.46 -19.75 -8.83
N SER A 162 23.03 -19.71 -10.04
CA SER A 162 23.24 -18.45 -10.76
C SER A 162 21.91 -17.88 -11.26
N ALA A 163 21.82 -16.56 -11.41
CA ALA A 163 20.70 -15.89 -12.07
C ALA A 163 20.48 -16.34 -13.53
N THR A 164 21.47 -17.02 -14.13
CA THR A 164 21.42 -17.61 -15.47
C THR A 164 21.01 -19.09 -15.50
N ALA A 165 20.72 -19.70 -14.34
CA ALA A 165 20.40 -21.12 -14.24
C ALA A 165 19.15 -21.51 -15.05
N SER A 166 19.20 -22.70 -15.65
CA SER A 166 18.09 -23.24 -16.44
C SER A 166 16.93 -23.70 -15.55
N GLU A 167 15.72 -23.79 -16.10
CA GLU A 167 14.55 -24.23 -15.33
C GLU A 167 14.68 -25.67 -14.81
N SER A 168 15.33 -26.54 -15.59
CA SER A 168 15.64 -27.90 -15.18
C SER A 168 16.59 -27.91 -13.97
N GLU A 169 17.57 -27.01 -13.94
CA GLU A 169 18.48 -26.85 -12.79
C GLU A 169 17.74 -26.35 -11.55
N ILE A 170 16.88 -25.32 -11.71
CA ILE A 170 16.07 -24.77 -10.61
C ILE A 170 15.20 -25.87 -10.00
N THR A 171 14.48 -26.63 -10.83
CA THR A 171 13.58 -27.69 -10.37
C THR A 171 14.35 -28.86 -9.77
N SER A 172 15.50 -29.21 -10.34
CA SER A 172 16.38 -30.26 -9.82
C SER A 172 16.93 -29.91 -8.44
N LYS A 173 17.49 -28.70 -8.28
CA LYS A 173 18.03 -28.22 -6.99
C LYS A 173 16.95 -28.09 -5.94
N TRP A 174 15.79 -27.53 -6.30
CA TRP A 174 14.65 -27.46 -5.39
C TRP A 174 14.24 -28.85 -4.88
N ARG A 175 14.13 -29.86 -5.74
CA ARG A 175 13.82 -31.25 -5.34
C ARG A 175 14.90 -31.86 -4.45
N SER A 176 16.17 -31.58 -4.73
CA SER A 176 17.30 -32.05 -3.92
C SER A 176 17.25 -31.46 -2.52
N LEU A 177 17.20 -30.13 -2.42
CA LEU A 177 17.19 -29.39 -1.15
C LEU A 177 15.93 -29.66 -0.34
N SER A 178 14.76 -29.79 -0.99
CA SER A 178 13.50 -30.13 -0.32
C SER A 178 13.54 -31.53 0.30
N LYS A 179 14.25 -32.49 -0.31
CA LYS A 179 14.43 -33.84 0.23
C LYS A 179 15.48 -33.91 1.34
N GLU A 180 16.36 -32.91 1.42
CA GLU A 180 17.40 -32.82 2.43
C GLU A 180 16.85 -32.17 3.71
N HIS A 181 16.14 -31.05 3.56
CA HIS A 181 15.54 -30.29 4.66
C HIS A 181 14.09 -30.69 4.98
N HIS A 182 13.63 -31.86 4.53
CA HIS A 182 12.25 -32.30 4.84
C HIS A 182 12.09 -32.57 6.35
N PRO A 183 11.04 -32.03 7.02
CA PRO A 183 10.86 -32.17 8.46
C PRO A 183 10.71 -33.63 8.95
N ASP A 184 10.27 -34.54 8.07
CA ASP A 184 10.21 -35.99 8.40
C ASP A 184 11.57 -36.69 8.41
N LYS A 185 12.58 -36.15 7.72
CA LYS A 185 13.91 -36.77 7.63
C LYS A 185 14.85 -36.36 8.75
N VAL A 186 14.54 -35.26 9.44
CA VAL A 186 15.35 -34.74 10.54
C VAL A 186 14.85 -35.38 11.83
N HIS A 187 15.50 -36.47 12.22
CA HIS A 187 15.30 -37.15 13.50
C HIS A 187 16.23 -36.54 14.57
N GLY A 188 16.06 -35.24 14.81
CA GLY A 188 16.89 -34.42 15.69
C GLY A 188 16.13 -33.84 16.88
N THR A 189 16.77 -32.91 17.60
CA THR A 189 16.13 -32.11 18.66
C THR A 189 15.06 -31.19 18.08
N GLU A 190 14.15 -30.67 18.93
CA GLU A 190 13.08 -29.76 18.50
C GLU A 190 13.61 -28.50 17.78
N GLU A 191 14.80 -28.02 18.15
CA GLU A 191 15.48 -26.89 17.51
C GLU A 191 15.96 -27.22 16.09
N GLU A 192 16.49 -28.42 15.87
CA GLU A 192 16.93 -28.88 14.55
C GLU A 192 15.75 -29.09 13.61
N ARG A 193 14.61 -29.56 14.14
CA ARG A 193 13.37 -29.70 13.36
C ARG A 193 12.81 -28.34 12.94
N LYS A 194 12.83 -27.34 13.83
CA LYS A 194 12.44 -25.96 13.49
C LYS A 194 13.37 -25.34 12.46
N ALA A 195 14.69 -25.47 12.62
CA ALA A 195 15.65 -24.96 11.66
C ALA A 195 15.49 -25.61 10.26
N ALA A 196 15.22 -26.92 10.22
CA ALA A 196 14.92 -27.62 8.97
C ALA A 196 13.60 -27.16 8.34
N GLN A 197 12.57 -26.93 9.16
CA GLN A 197 11.29 -26.40 8.70
C GLN A 197 11.43 -24.97 8.13
N ASP A 198 12.17 -24.09 8.81
CA ASP A 198 12.40 -22.72 8.35
C ASP A 198 13.17 -22.72 7.01
N ARG A 199 14.22 -23.54 6.90
CA ARG A 199 14.97 -23.75 5.66
C ARG A 199 14.08 -24.30 4.54
N PHE A 200 13.24 -25.28 4.84
CA PHE A 200 12.32 -25.87 3.88
C PHE A 200 11.32 -24.82 3.35
N MET A 201 10.76 -24.01 4.24
CA MET A 201 9.86 -22.91 3.88
C MET A 201 10.57 -21.87 3.00
N GLU A 202 11.81 -21.51 3.33
CA GLU A 202 12.63 -20.57 2.55
C GLU A 202 12.91 -21.12 1.14
N ILE A 203 13.27 -22.40 1.02
CA ILE A 203 13.49 -23.10 -0.27
C ILE A 203 12.21 -23.12 -1.11
N GLN A 204 11.06 -23.37 -0.47
CA GLN A 204 9.77 -23.41 -1.15
C GLN A 204 9.35 -22.02 -1.65
N GLN A 205 9.54 -20.98 -0.84
CA GLN A 205 9.31 -19.59 -1.24
C GLN A 205 10.21 -19.17 -2.40
N ALA A 206 11.49 -19.53 -2.35
CA ALA A 206 12.45 -19.25 -3.42
C ALA A 206 12.00 -19.88 -4.75
N TYR A 207 11.60 -21.15 -4.74
CA TYR A 207 11.08 -21.81 -5.94
C TYR A 207 9.78 -21.16 -6.47
N GLU A 208 8.88 -20.76 -5.57
CA GLU A 208 7.61 -20.12 -5.95
C GLU A 208 7.82 -18.77 -6.65
N ILE A 209 8.74 -17.95 -6.13
CA ILE A 209 9.12 -16.65 -6.73
C ILE A 209 9.65 -16.85 -8.16
N LEU A 210 10.57 -17.81 -8.34
CA LEU A 210 11.17 -18.12 -9.64
C LEU A 210 10.13 -18.70 -10.63
N SER A 211 9.24 -19.58 -10.16
CA SER A 211 8.17 -20.17 -10.96
C SER A 211 7.12 -19.13 -11.41
N LYS A 212 6.72 -18.21 -10.51
CA LYS A 212 5.80 -17.10 -10.81
C LYS A 212 6.35 -16.19 -11.91
N LYS A 213 7.65 -15.88 -11.88
CA LYS A 213 8.32 -15.09 -12.93
C LYS A 213 8.19 -15.75 -14.30
N LYS A 214 8.40 -17.07 -14.39
CA LYS A 214 8.21 -17.84 -15.63
C LYS A 214 6.77 -17.73 -16.13
N SER A 215 5.79 -18.03 -15.28
CA SER A 215 4.36 -17.98 -15.66
C SER A 215 3.98 -16.59 -16.19
N LYS A 216 4.45 -15.52 -15.54
CA LYS A 216 4.24 -14.13 -15.99
C LYS A 216 4.88 -13.86 -17.36
N ARG A 217 6.12 -14.35 -17.59
CA ARG A 217 6.82 -14.21 -18.88
C ARG A 217 6.10 -14.98 -20.00
N GLN A 218 5.67 -16.20 -19.72
CA GLN A 218 4.95 -17.03 -20.69
C GLN A 218 3.62 -16.36 -21.10
N ARG A 219 2.81 -15.91 -20.13
CA ARG A 219 1.57 -15.17 -20.40
C ARG A 219 1.80 -13.91 -21.23
N ARG A 220 2.91 -13.19 -21.01
CA ARG A 220 3.26 -12.00 -21.81
C ARG A 220 3.59 -12.37 -23.25
N ASN A 221 4.34 -13.45 -23.47
CA ASN A 221 4.69 -13.94 -24.80
C ASN A 221 3.46 -14.43 -25.57
N GLU A 222 2.51 -15.08 -24.90
CA GLU A 222 1.24 -15.52 -25.50
C GLU A 222 0.35 -14.33 -25.91
N ARG A 223 0.29 -13.27 -25.11
CA ARG A 223 -0.46 -12.04 -25.44
C ARG A 223 0.14 -11.27 -26.62
N GLY A 224 1.46 -11.26 -26.77
CA GLY A 224 2.10 -10.58 -27.91
C GLY A 224 1.99 -11.35 -29.23
N ARG A 225 1.53 -12.60 -29.20
CA ARG A 225 1.31 -13.45 -30.38
C ARG A 225 -0.13 -13.38 -30.93
N ARG A 226 -1.07 -12.82 -30.15
CA ARG A 226 -2.46 -12.62 -30.55
C ARG A 226 -2.66 -11.18 -31.01
#